data_AF-A0A101WZA0-F1
#
_entry.id   AF-A0A101WZA0-F1
#
_cell.length_a   1.000
_cell.length_b   1.000
_cell.length_c   1.000
_cell.angle_alpha   90.00
_cell.angle_beta   90.00
_cell.angle_gamma   90.00
#
_symmetry.space_group_name_H-M   'P 1'
#
loop_
_entity.id
_entity.type
_entity.pdbx_description
1 polymer ?
#
loop_
_entity_poly.entity_id
_entity_poly.type
_entity_poly.pdbx_seq_one_letter_code
_entity_poly.pdbx_strand_id
1 'polypeptide(L)'
;MESITLPEALVRSIRERGLDVEDLVINLLIKSLNLDPKIAVEAHVELALKYLEEGRGLADKDTVQASEKLYKAAEEVVKALAIHYGFDDILNRVNERGRWTVTELEKAVLRISKHLGDWV
;
A
#
# COMPACT_ATOMS: atom_id res chain seq x y z
N MET A 1 13.95 -13.46 4.25
CA MET A 1 13.33 -12.69 3.15
C MET A 1 13.60 -13.44 1.86
N GLU A 2 12.54 -13.86 1.18
CA GLU A 2 12.62 -14.33 -0.20
C GLU A 2 12.50 -13.10 -1.12
N SER A 3 13.23 -13.07 -2.23
CA SER A 3 13.18 -11.99 -3.21
C SER A 3 12.91 -12.56 -4.59
N ILE A 4 11.98 -11.96 -5.32
CA ILE A 4 11.67 -12.31 -6.70
C ILE A 4 12.23 -11.25 -7.65
N THR A 5 12.88 -11.70 -8.73
CA THR A 5 13.33 -10.82 -9.80
C THR A 5 12.31 -10.85 -10.93
N LEU A 6 11.75 -9.69 -11.28
CA LEU A 6 10.84 -9.56 -12.42
C LEU A 6 11.62 -9.20 -13.70
N PRO A 7 11.34 -9.86 -14.84
CA PRO A 7 11.87 -9.47 -16.14
C PRO A 7 11.59 -7.98 -16.46
N GLU A 8 12.57 -7.28 -17.02
CA GLU A 8 12.48 -5.84 -17.29
C GLU A 8 11.31 -5.49 -18.22
N ALA A 9 11.01 -6.35 -19.20
CA ALA A 9 9.87 -6.18 -20.10
C ALA A 9 8.54 -6.08 -19.34
N LEU A 10 8.37 -6.85 -18.26
CA LEU A 10 7.18 -6.78 -17.41
C LEU A 10 7.17 -5.49 -16.60
N VAL A 11 8.28 -5.15 -15.94
CA VAL A 11 8.40 -3.93 -15.12
C VAL A 11 8.08 -2.69 -15.96
N ARG A 12 8.61 -2.63 -17.19
CA ARG A 12 8.35 -1.55 -18.14
C ARG A 12 6.87 -1.45 -18.51
N SER A 13 6.25 -2.58 -18.87
CA SER A 13 4.82 -2.60 -19.25
C SER A 13 3.90 -2.20 -18.10
N ILE A 14 4.23 -2.61 -16.86
CA ILE A 14 3.48 -2.21 -15.66
C ILE A 14 3.57 -0.69 -15.45
N ARG A 15 4.77 -0.12 -15.54
CA ARG A 15 5.00 1.32 -15.37
C ARG A 15 4.37 2.17 -16.46
N GLU A 16 4.41 1.73 -17.72
CA GLU A 16 3.73 2.41 -18.84
C GLU A 16 2.21 2.51 -18.64
N ARG A 17 1.63 1.57 -17.87
CA ARG A 17 0.22 1.59 -17.48
C ARG A 17 -0.05 2.42 -16.22
N GLY A 18 0.99 3.05 -15.64
CA GLY A 18 0.90 3.85 -14.43
C GLY A 18 0.60 3.04 -13.17
N LEU A 19 0.94 1.75 -13.16
CA LEU A 19 0.75 0.85 -12.01
C LEU A 19 2.03 0.78 -11.19
N ASP A 20 1.89 0.66 -9.88
CA ASP A 20 3.00 0.31 -8.99
C ASP A 20 3.24 -1.20 -9.02
N VAL A 21 4.51 -1.60 -9.08
CA VAL A 21 4.91 -3.01 -9.24
C VAL A 21 4.70 -3.81 -7.95
N GLU A 22 5.04 -3.22 -6.80
CA GLU A 22 4.92 -3.89 -5.50
C GLU A 22 3.43 -4.11 -5.18
N ASP A 23 2.61 -3.06 -5.34
CA ASP A 23 1.16 -3.14 -5.17
C ASP A 23 0.53 -4.18 -6.11
N LEU A 24 0.95 -4.21 -7.39
CA LEU A 24 0.38 -5.15 -8.35
C LEU A 24 0.69 -6.60 -7.97
N VAL A 25 1.94 -6.89 -7.59
CA VAL A 25 2.35 -8.25 -7.19
C VAL A 25 1.58 -8.70 -5.96
N ILE A 26 1.47 -7.85 -4.94
CA ILE A 26 0.72 -8.16 -3.71
C ILE A 26 -0.75 -8.45 -4.02
N ASN A 27 -1.39 -7.56 -4.78
CA ASN A 27 -2.79 -7.73 -5.17
C ASN A 27 -3.02 -8.99 -6.01
N LEU A 28 -2.10 -9.33 -6.92
CA LEU A 28 -2.18 -10.57 -7.70
C LEU A 28 -2.05 -11.81 -6.81
N LEU A 29 -1.12 -11.81 -5.84
CA LEU A 29 -0.94 -12.94 -4.92
C LEU A 29 -2.16 -13.14 -4.03
N ILE A 30 -2.68 -12.07 -3.43
CA ILE A 30 -3.89 -12.13 -2.58
C ILE A 30 -5.08 -12.71 -3.36
N LYS A 31 -5.32 -12.20 -4.58
CA LYS A 31 -6.44 -12.66 -5.42
C LYS A 31 -6.24 -14.07 -5.94
N SER A 32 -5.07 -14.39 -6.48
CA SER A 32 -4.82 -15.68 -7.14
C SER A 32 -4.84 -16.85 -6.16
N LEU A 33 -4.41 -16.62 -4.92
CA LEU A 33 -4.40 -17.64 -3.86
C LEU A 33 -5.65 -17.59 -2.98
N ASN A 34 -6.58 -16.65 -3.24
CA ASN A 34 -7.77 -16.41 -2.42
C ASN A 34 -7.43 -16.32 -0.91
N LEU A 35 -6.41 -15.52 -0.59
CA LEU A 35 -5.91 -15.39 0.77
C LEU A 35 -6.94 -14.74 1.69
N ASP A 36 -6.92 -15.12 2.97
CA ASP A 36 -7.69 -14.44 4.01
C ASP A 36 -7.33 -12.94 4.00
N PRO A 37 -8.31 -12.02 4.01
CA PRO A 37 -8.07 -10.59 4.13
C PRO A 37 -7.13 -10.20 5.29
N LYS A 38 -7.07 -10.99 6.36
CA LYS A 38 -6.09 -10.81 7.45
C LYS A 38 -4.64 -10.89 6.99
N ILE A 39 -4.33 -11.82 6.08
CA ILE A 39 -2.97 -11.96 5.51
C ILE A 39 -2.64 -10.72 4.68
N ALA A 40 -3.61 -10.16 3.94
CA ALA A 40 -3.42 -8.91 3.21
C ALA A 40 -3.14 -7.74 4.17
N VAL A 41 -3.87 -7.65 5.29
CA VAL A 41 -3.60 -6.65 6.34
C VAL A 41 -2.19 -6.81 6.90
N GLU A 42 -1.77 -8.03 7.25
CA GLU A 42 -0.43 -8.34 7.77
C GLU A 42 0.66 -7.92 6.78
N ALA A 43 0.51 -8.25 5.49
CA ALA A 43 1.47 -7.88 4.45
C ALA A 43 1.66 -6.35 4.33
N HIS A 44 0.57 -5.58 4.35
CA HIS A 44 0.64 -4.12 4.32
C HIS A 44 1.26 -3.55 5.61
N VAL A 45 1.01 -4.16 6.78
CA VAL A 45 1.66 -3.77 8.03
C VAL A 45 3.17 -4.04 7.99
N GLU A 46 3.60 -5.18 7.44
CA GLU A 46 5.03 -5.48 7.27
C GLU A 46 5.73 -4.45 6.38
N LEU A 47 5.11 -4.06 5.27
CA LEU A 47 5.63 -3.00 4.40
C LEU A 47 5.66 -1.64 5.10
N ALA A 48 4.61 -1.30 5.84
CA ALA A 48 4.56 -0.06 6.60
C ALA A 48 5.73 0.05 7.58
N LEU A 49 6.00 -1.02 8.34
CA LEU A 49 7.10 -1.08 9.31
C LEU A 49 8.46 -1.00 8.63
N LYS A 50 8.64 -1.70 7.50
CA LYS A 50 9.85 -1.62 6.70
C LYS A 50 10.11 -0.19 6.22
N TYR A 51 9.11 0.46 5.64
CA TYR A 51 9.24 1.83 5.14
C TYR A 51 9.43 2.86 6.25
N LEU A 52 8.82 2.65 7.41
CA LEU A 52 9.06 3.48 8.58
C LEU A 52 10.52 3.42 9.02
N GLU A 53 11.10 2.22 9.12
CA GLU A 53 12.49 2.06 9.55
C GLU A 53 13.48 2.59 8.50
N GLU A 54 13.23 2.35 7.21
CA GLU A 54 14.01 2.95 6.12
C GLU A 54 13.96 4.49 6.17
N GLY A 55 12.77 5.06 6.37
CA GLY A 55 12.58 6.51 6.49
C GLY A 55 13.31 7.11 7.68
N ARG A 56 13.22 6.48 8.86
CA ARG A 56 13.95 6.90 10.07
C ARG A 56 15.47 6.86 9.86
N GLY A 57 15.98 5.82 9.21
CA GLY A 57 17.41 5.68 8.92
C GLY A 57 17.98 6.71 7.93
N LEU A 58 17.11 7.40 7.19
CA LEU A 58 17.43 8.43 6.20
C LEU A 58 17.18 9.86 6.70
N ALA A 59 16.45 10.05 7.81
CA ALA A 59 15.98 11.37 8.26
C ALA A 59 17.09 12.44 8.36
N ASP A 60 18.27 12.07 8.88
CA ASP A 60 19.41 12.98 9.04
C ASP A 60 20.40 12.96 7.86
N LYS A 61 20.11 12.18 6.81
CA LYS A 61 21.03 11.94 5.67
C LYS A 61 20.47 12.47 4.37
N ASP A 62 19.23 12.11 4.08
CA ASP A 62 18.51 12.47 2.87
C ASP A 62 17.03 12.69 3.22
N THR A 63 16.69 13.94 3.48
CA THR A 63 15.34 14.32 3.91
C THR A 63 14.29 14.08 2.83
N VAL A 64 14.67 14.11 1.55
CA VAL A 64 13.74 13.87 0.43
C VAL A 64 13.40 12.39 0.39
N GLN A 65 14.41 11.52 0.40
CA GLN A 65 14.18 10.09 0.40
C GLN A 65 13.51 9.61 1.69
N ALA A 66 13.87 10.19 2.85
CA ALA A 66 13.22 9.91 4.11
C ALA A 66 11.71 10.23 4.06
N SER A 67 11.35 11.40 3.53
CA SER A 67 9.95 11.81 3.39
C SER A 67 9.15 10.87 2.47
N GLU A 68 9.74 10.43 1.36
CA GLU A 68 9.11 9.43 0.47
C GLU A 68 8.83 8.12 1.20
N LYS A 69 9.80 7.63 1.99
CA LYS A 69 9.66 6.38 2.74
C LYS A 69 8.62 6.49 3.86
N LEU A 70 8.63 7.59 4.61
CA LEU A 70 7.62 7.84 5.64
C LEU A 70 6.21 8.00 5.06
N TYR A 71 6.07 8.63 3.89
CA TYR A 71 4.80 8.69 3.18
C TYR A 71 4.32 7.29 2.78
N LYS A 72 5.19 6.45 2.20
CA LYS A 72 4.87 5.05 1.89
C LYS A 72 4.45 4.26 3.12
N ALA A 73 5.13 4.46 4.26
CA ALA A 73 4.72 3.82 5.50
C ALA A 73 3.29 4.18 5.91
N ALA A 74 2.93 5.47 5.82
CA ALA A 74 1.56 5.93 6.10
C ALA A 74 0.54 5.39 5.09
N GLU A 75 0.88 5.37 3.79
CA GLU A 75 0.04 4.83 2.73
C GLU A 75 -0.30 3.36 2.98
N GLU A 76 0.69 2.54 3.31
CA GLU A 76 0.51 1.12 3.60
C GLU A 76 -0.40 0.88 4.83
N VAL A 77 -0.30 1.72 5.87
CA VAL A 77 -1.23 1.66 7.02
C VAL A 77 -2.66 1.99 6.62
N VAL A 78 -2.85 3.00 5.75
CA VAL A 78 -4.19 3.34 5.23
C VAL A 78 -4.79 2.18 4.43
N LYS A 79 -4.00 1.53 3.57
CA LYS A 79 -4.42 0.33 2.82
C LYS A 79 -4.80 -0.81 3.76
N ALA A 80 -3.95 -1.10 4.75
CA ALA A 80 -4.21 -2.13 5.77
C ALA A 80 -5.53 -1.86 6.52
N LEU A 81 -5.74 -0.63 6.99
CA LEU A 81 -6.96 -0.26 7.72
C LEU A 81 -8.21 -0.30 6.84
N ALA A 82 -8.11 0.10 5.58
CA ALA A 82 -9.24 0.01 4.64
C ALA A 82 -9.68 -1.44 4.40
N ILE A 83 -8.72 -2.37 4.33
CA ILE A 83 -8.99 -3.81 4.25
C ILE A 83 -9.57 -4.32 5.57
N HIS A 84 -8.95 -3.96 6.70
CA HIS A 84 -9.38 -4.39 8.03
C HIS A 84 -10.84 -3.99 8.34
N TYR A 85 -11.22 -2.76 8.02
CA TYR A 85 -12.59 -2.26 8.22
C TYR A 85 -13.56 -2.63 7.10
N GLY A 86 -13.10 -3.33 6.04
CA GLY A 86 -13.97 -3.79 4.97
C GLY A 86 -14.64 -2.65 4.19
N PHE A 87 -13.87 -1.65 3.75
CA PHE A 87 -14.41 -0.55 2.94
C PHE A 87 -14.64 -0.96 1.48
N ASP A 88 -15.58 -1.89 1.27
CA ASP A 88 -15.82 -2.58 0.00
C ASP A 88 -16.00 -1.64 -1.19
N ASP A 89 -16.68 -0.49 -1.04
CA ASP A 89 -16.82 0.46 -2.16
C ASP A 89 -15.51 1.14 -2.58
N ILE A 90 -14.54 1.26 -1.66
CA ILE A 90 -13.19 1.74 -1.97
C ILE A 90 -12.39 0.59 -2.57
N LEU A 91 -12.39 -0.57 -1.91
CA LEU A 91 -11.62 -1.75 -2.34
C LEU A 91 -12.06 -2.25 -3.72
N ASN A 92 -13.37 -2.23 -4.02
CA ASN A 92 -13.88 -2.60 -5.34
C ASN A 92 -13.37 -1.65 -6.43
N ARG A 93 -13.33 -0.33 -6.18
CA ARG A 93 -12.77 0.65 -7.14
C ARG A 93 -11.28 0.46 -7.35
N VAL A 94 -10.53 0.17 -6.28
CA VAL A 94 -9.10 -0.17 -6.36
C VAL A 94 -8.92 -1.44 -7.19
N ASN A 95 -9.76 -2.45 -6.97
CA ASN A 95 -9.72 -3.72 -7.68
C ASN A 95 -10.04 -3.58 -9.17
N GLU A 96 -11.04 -2.78 -9.53
CA GLU A 96 -11.40 -2.47 -10.92
C GLU A 96 -10.29 -1.72 -11.64
N ARG A 97 -9.60 -0.80 -10.94
CA ARG A 97 -8.50 0.00 -11.51
C ARG A 97 -7.15 -0.72 -11.50
N GLY A 98 -7.00 -1.74 -10.67
CA GLY A 98 -5.73 -2.44 -10.44
C GLY A 98 -4.68 -1.63 -9.69
N ARG A 99 -5.05 -0.48 -9.10
CA ARG A 99 -4.17 0.37 -8.29
C ARG A 99 -4.94 1.23 -7.31
N TRP A 100 -4.26 1.63 -6.24
CA TRP A 100 -4.71 2.74 -5.40
C TRP A 100 -4.51 4.06 -6.13
N THR A 101 -5.44 4.98 -5.94
CA THR A 101 -5.30 6.37 -6.40
C THR A 101 -5.36 7.28 -5.19
N VAL A 102 -4.85 8.52 -5.33
CA VAL A 102 -4.94 9.54 -4.27
C VAL A 102 -6.38 9.71 -3.80
N THR A 103 -7.35 9.74 -4.73
CA THR A 103 -8.79 9.82 -4.42
C THR A 103 -9.29 8.68 -3.53
N GLU A 104 -8.80 7.46 -3.75
CA GLU A 104 -9.21 6.30 -2.96
C GLU A 104 -8.55 6.30 -1.58
N LEU A 105 -7.28 6.73 -1.50
CA LEU A 105 -6.56 6.91 -0.24
C LEU A 105 -7.20 8.00 0.63
N GLU A 106 -7.53 9.16 0.06
CA GLU A 106 -8.22 10.25 0.78
C GLU A 106 -9.57 9.81 1.35
N LYS A 107 -10.36 9.07 0.56
CA LYS A 107 -11.63 8.49 1.01
C LYS A 107 -11.43 7.49 2.15
N ALA A 108 -10.39 6.66 2.06
CA ALA A 108 -10.06 5.71 3.11
C ALA A 108 -9.68 6.45 4.40
N VAL A 109 -8.76 7.41 4.34
CA VAL A 109 -8.36 8.24 5.49
C VAL A 109 -9.57 8.89 6.17
N LEU A 110 -10.48 9.49 5.40
CA LEU A 110 -11.69 10.13 5.94
C LEU A 110 -12.64 9.14 6.62
N ARG A 111 -12.70 7.88 6.19
CA ARG A 111 -13.50 6.86 6.85
C ARG A 111 -12.81 6.26 8.06
N ILE A 112 -11.49 6.07 7.99
CA ILE A 112 -10.66 5.62 9.09
C ILE A 112 -10.78 6.61 10.26
N SER A 113 -10.70 7.92 10.01
CA SER A 113 -10.85 8.93 11.08
C SER A 113 -12.20 8.82 11.77
N LYS A 114 -13.29 8.57 11.04
CA LYS A 114 -14.62 8.34 11.65
C LYS A 114 -14.68 7.10 12.53
N HIS A 115 -13.86 6.09 12.27
CA HIS A 115 -13.79 4.86 13.09
C HIS A 115 -12.90 5.03 14.32
N LEU A 116 -11.78 5.73 14.17
CA LEU A 116 -10.78 5.93 15.24
C LEU A 116 -11.07 7.15 16.14
N GLY A 117 -12.06 7.98 15.77
CA GLY A 117 -12.37 9.24 16.44
C GLY A 117 -11.70 10.43 15.73
N ASP A 118 -12.22 11.63 15.97
CA ASP A 118 -11.60 12.86 15.45
C ASP A 118 -10.13 12.91 15.90
N TRP A 119 -9.24 13.17 14.95
CA TRP A 119 -7.83 13.40 15.25
C TRP A 119 -7.74 14.58 16.23
N VAL A 120 -7.04 14.39 17.35
CA VAL A 120 -6.67 15.48 18.27
C VAL A 120 -5.73 16.45 17.55
#